data_AF-A0A7J6Q5J5-F1
#
_entry.id   AF-A0A7J6Q5J5-F1
#
_cell.length_a   1.000
_cell.length_b   1.000
_cell.length_c   1.000
_cell.angle_alpha   90.00
_cell.angle_beta   90.00
_cell.angle_gamma   90.00
#
_symmetry.space_group_name_H-M   'P 1'
#
loop_
_entity.id
_entity.type
_entity.pdbx_description
1 polymer ?
#
loop_
_entity_poly.entity_id
_entity_poly.type
_entity_poly.pdbx_seq_one_letter_code
_entity_poly.pdbx_strand_id
1 'polypeptide(L)'
;MSETASRTQQPPAPECYSLASAVIDMLNILDYEANFCDKDTPPVHPIYFCGPAGNAALQFAYFTRLVAWLLSLLKKRAAWDEYDDPHTVCTNILVALKDAGLPADFPPQRLKTGYGNTAAMVLHGLCGKVLEKTGFRFLEPDFSVLDQGQPRTDFENSMGDELEEEVEDAVSDGEDDAEYFGAAAAGPSRGESFSNGLLEEKQIVRSTVKPEDWRVECERVSHRLRKIGPGLVDREWRSHLMQTQQYHDLFNSQFPTVKAQLTKLSAELDKSLREIVEKEEIIGRLFDNKA
;
A
#
# COMPACT_ATOMS: atom_id res chain seq x y z
N MET A 1 29.14 24.08 13.58
CA MET A 1 28.14 24.29 12.53
C MET A 1 28.03 22.98 11.78
N SER A 2 27.11 22.13 12.21
CA SER A 2 26.91 20.78 11.70
C SER A 2 25.64 20.80 10.86
N GLU A 3 25.82 20.73 9.55
CA GLU A 3 24.72 20.76 8.58
C GLU A 3 24.27 19.33 8.32
N THR A 4 23.23 18.91 9.06
CA THR A 4 22.51 17.67 8.80
C THR A 4 21.69 17.85 7.52
N ALA A 5 22.27 17.47 6.38
CA ALA A 5 21.54 17.37 5.14
C ALA A 5 20.50 16.25 5.25
N SER A 6 19.24 16.65 5.40
CA SER A 6 18.06 15.79 5.28
C SER A 6 18.08 15.09 3.92
N ARG A 7 18.48 13.81 3.93
CA ARG A 7 18.51 12.95 2.75
C ARG A 7 17.07 12.65 2.35
N THR A 8 16.58 13.32 1.32
CA THR A 8 15.30 13.03 0.66
C THR A 8 15.26 11.55 0.29
N GLN A 9 14.46 10.76 1.02
CA GLN A 9 14.15 9.38 0.66
C GLN A 9 13.32 9.42 -0.63
N GLN A 10 13.98 9.21 -1.76
CA GLN A 10 13.31 8.97 -3.02
C GLN A 10 12.42 7.71 -2.84
N PRO A 11 11.14 7.75 -3.24
CA PRO A 11 10.26 6.60 -3.08
C PRO A 11 10.89 5.39 -3.77
N PRO A 12 10.84 4.21 -3.15
CA PRO A 12 11.41 3.01 -3.74
C PRO A 12 10.78 2.75 -5.11
N ALA A 13 11.60 2.34 -6.08
CA ALA A 13 11.10 2.01 -7.41
C ALA A 13 9.93 1.01 -7.31
N PRO A 14 8.82 1.22 -8.04
CA PRO A 14 7.59 0.44 -7.87
C PRO A 14 7.80 -1.06 -8.06
N GLU A 15 8.72 -1.44 -8.95
CA GLU A 15 9.13 -2.83 -9.19
C GLU A 15 9.82 -3.49 -7.99
N CYS A 16 10.61 -2.72 -7.23
CA CYS A 16 11.30 -3.24 -6.05
C CYS A 16 10.31 -3.48 -4.91
N TYR A 17 9.31 -2.62 -4.76
CA TYR A 17 8.29 -2.76 -3.72
C TYR A 17 7.38 -3.96 -3.98
N SER A 18 6.89 -4.15 -5.20
CA SER A 18 6.06 -5.31 -5.54
C SER A 18 6.79 -6.62 -5.27
N LEU A 19 8.07 -6.69 -5.65
CA LEU A 19 8.91 -7.86 -5.43
C LEU A 19 9.19 -8.09 -3.94
N ALA A 20 9.54 -7.04 -3.19
CA ALA A 20 9.77 -7.15 -1.75
C ALA A 20 8.48 -7.52 -1.00
N SER A 21 7.31 -7.04 -1.44
CA SER A 21 6.02 -7.45 -0.89
C SER A 21 5.79 -8.93 -1.09
N ALA A 22 5.96 -9.43 -2.32
CA ALA A 22 5.84 -10.84 -2.63
C ALA A 22 6.82 -11.70 -1.80
N VAL A 23 8.05 -11.22 -1.55
CA VAL A 23 9.00 -11.89 -0.66
C VAL A 23 8.43 -12.02 0.76
N ILE A 24 7.88 -10.94 1.34
CA ILE A 24 7.28 -11.00 2.68
C ILE A 24 6.10 -11.98 2.71
N ASP A 25 5.25 -11.97 1.69
CA ASP A 25 4.11 -12.90 1.60
C ASP A 25 4.58 -14.36 1.55
N MET A 26 5.60 -14.66 0.73
CA MET A 26 6.21 -15.99 0.67
C MET A 26 6.88 -16.40 1.98
N LEU A 27 7.56 -15.47 2.66
CA LEU A 27 8.15 -15.72 3.98
C LEU A 27 7.07 -16.05 5.02
N ASN A 28 5.95 -15.33 4.99
CA ASN A 28 4.81 -15.61 5.89
C ASN A 28 4.24 -17.01 5.67
N ILE A 29 4.16 -17.49 4.42
CA ILE A 29 3.76 -18.87 4.10
C ILE A 29 4.76 -19.90 4.69
N LEU A 30 6.03 -19.54 4.81
CA LEU A 30 7.10 -20.38 5.38
C LEU A 30 7.21 -20.28 6.92
N ASP A 31 6.23 -19.67 7.59
CA ASP A 31 6.24 -19.43 9.04
C ASP A 31 7.54 -18.72 9.51
N TYR A 32 8.04 -17.79 8.70
CA TYR A 32 9.29 -17.04 8.95
C TYR A 32 9.33 -16.39 10.35
N GLU A 33 8.21 -15.84 10.84
CA GLU A 33 8.19 -15.20 12.16
C GLU A 33 8.46 -16.17 13.31
N ALA A 34 8.13 -17.46 13.15
CA ALA A 34 8.35 -18.47 14.17
C ALA A 34 9.72 -19.14 14.01
N ASN A 35 10.16 -19.34 12.77
CA ASN A 35 11.32 -20.18 12.44
C ASN A 35 12.62 -19.40 12.20
N PHE A 36 12.54 -18.10 11.97
CA PHE A 36 13.69 -17.24 11.69
C PHE A 36 13.80 -16.04 12.63
N CYS A 37 12.68 -15.42 13.01
CA CYS A 37 12.73 -14.17 13.77
C CYS A 37 13.19 -14.38 15.21
N ASP A 38 14.22 -13.65 15.61
CA ASP A 38 14.70 -13.54 16.99
C ASP A 38 14.79 -12.07 17.43
N LYS A 39 15.56 -11.79 18.49
CA LYS A 39 15.76 -10.41 18.98
C LYS A 39 16.58 -9.54 18.01
N ASP A 40 17.47 -10.15 17.25
CA ASP A 40 18.39 -9.50 16.32
C ASP A 40 17.82 -9.47 14.89
N THR A 41 16.90 -10.39 14.56
CA THR A 41 16.18 -10.46 13.29
C THR A 41 14.66 -10.32 13.47
N PRO A 42 14.15 -9.14 13.83
CA PRO A 42 12.70 -8.93 13.98
C PRO A 42 11.96 -9.04 12.64
N PRO A 43 10.63 -9.28 12.66
CA PRO A 43 9.77 -9.16 11.48
C PRO A 43 9.95 -7.81 10.76
N VAL A 44 10.13 -7.85 9.44
CA VAL A 44 10.39 -6.65 8.63
C VAL A 44 9.25 -6.35 7.65
N HIS A 45 8.96 -5.07 7.45
CA HIS A 45 8.02 -4.59 6.43
C HIS A 45 8.67 -4.64 5.03
N PRO A 46 7.94 -4.82 3.92
CA PRO A 46 8.49 -4.86 2.55
C PRO A 46 9.47 -3.74 2.19
N ILE A 47 9.23 -2.53 2.71
CA ILE A 47 10.08 -1.34 2.50
C ILE A 47 11.52 -1.59 2.98
N TYR A 48 11.73 -2.46 3.96
CA TYR A 48 13.06 -2.79 4.50
C TYR A 48 14.03 -3.31 3.44
N PHE A 49 13.54 -4.01 2.41
CA PHE A 49 14.40 -4.48 1.31
C PHE A 49 14.44 -3.51 0.14
N CYS A 50 13.68 -2.42 0.17
CA CYS A 50 13.58 -1.49 -0.95
C CYS A 50 14.58 -0.32 -0.84
N GLY A 51 14.88 0.11 0.38
CA GLY A 51 15.72 1.28 0.64
C GLY A 51 16.66 1.09 1.83
N PRO A 52 17.57 2.05 2.07
CA PRO A 52 18.51 1.99 3.17
C PRO A 52 17.77 2.04 4.52
N ALA A 53 18.08 1.09 5.40
CA ALA A 53 17.65 1.12 6.78
C ALA A 53 18.53 2.07 7.61
N GLY A 54 18.10 2.34 8.86
CA GLY A 54 18.86 3.20 9.78
C GLY A 54 20.29 2.70 10.05
N ASN A 55 20.54 1.40 9.90
CA ASN A 55 21.87 0.81 10.03
C ASN A 55 22.15 -0.16 8.86
N ALA A 56 23.04 0.25 7.95
CA ALA A 56 23.40 -0.52 6.77
C ALA A 56 24.12 -1.85 7.10
N ALA A 57 24.90 -1.89 8.18
CA ALA A 57 25.59 -3.12 8.58
C ALA A 57 24.59 -4.17 9.07
N LEU A 58 23.62 -3.76 9.90
CA LEU A 58 22.54 -4.65 10.35
C LEU A 58 21.65 -5.08 9.19
N GLN A 59 21.38 -4.19 8.23
CA GLN A 59 20.59 -4.54 7.04
C GLN A 59 21.27 -5.60 6.18
N PHE A 60 22.58 -5.47 5.98
CA PHE A 60 23.36 -6.48 5.28
C PHE A 60 23.41 -7.80 6.06
N ALA A 61 23.69 -7.77 7.36
CA ALA A 61 23.72 -8.96 8.22
C ALA A 61 22.36 -9.68 8.25
N TYR A 62 21.27 -8.91 8.30
CA TYR A 62 19.91 -9.42 8.23
C TYR A 62 19.66 -10.14 6.90
N PHE A 63 20.03 -9.51 5.79
CA PHE A 63 19.91 -10.09 4.44
C PHE A 63 20.70 -11.40 4.32
N THR A 64 21.96 -11.42 4.78
CA THR A 64 22.81 -12.62 4.67
C THR A 64 22.34 -13.76 5.56
N ARG A 65 21.86 -13.46 6.79
CA ARG A 65 21.21 -14.44 7.67
C ARG A 65 19.94 -15.01 7.03
N LEU A 66 19.11 -14.17 6.41
CA LEU A 66 17.89 -14.61 5.75
C LEU A 66 18.19 -15.53 4.55
N VAL A 67 19.17 -15.19 3.72
CA VAL A 67 19.64 -16.05 2.62
C VAL A 67 20.16 -17.38 3.15
N ALA A 68 20.97 -17.37 4.21
CA ALA A 68 21.48 -18.59 4.82
C ALA A 68 20.36 -19.49 5.37
N TRP A 69 19.33 -18.90 5.99
CA TRP A 69 18.16 -19.62 6.46
C TRP A 69 17.36 -20.25 5.31
N LEU A 70 17.08 -19.51 4.23
CA LEU A 70 16.38 -20.04 3.05
C LEU A 70 17.17 -21.20 2.41
N LEU A 71 18.50 -21.10 2.33
CA LEU A 71 19.36 -22.20 1.86
C LEU A 71 19.28 -23.42 2.79
N SER A 72 19.16 -23.23 4.10
CA SER A 72 19.01 -24.32 5.05
C SER A 72 17.72 -25.12 4.82
N LEU A 73 16.62 -24.46 4.45
CA LEU A 73 15.36 -25.11 4.05
C LEU A 73 15.52 -25.91 2.75
N LEU A 74 16.41 -25.46 1.86
CA LEU A 74 16.83 -26.22 0.68
C LEU A 74 17.78 -27.38 1.00
N LYS A 75 18.14 -27.62 2.27
CA LYS A 75 19.18 -28.58 2.71
C LYS A 75 20.56 -28.26 2.13
N LYS A 76 20.84 -26.98 1.92
CA LYS A 76 22.14 -26.47 1.49
C LYS A 76 22.78 -25.68 2.63
N ARG A 77 24.10 -25.76 2.76
CA ARG A 77 24.85 -25.03 3.78
C ARG A 77 25.38 -23.73 3.19
N ALA A 78 25.16 -22.62 3.90
CA ALA A 78 25.83 -21.36 3.59
C ALA A 78 27.35 -21.53 3.80
N ALA A 79 28.13 -21.14 2.79
CA ALA A 79 29.60 -21.22 2.83
C ALA A 79 30.22 -19.91 3.34
N TRP A 80 29.58 -19.25 4.30
CA TRP A 80 30.05 -18.02 4.92
C TRP A 80 29.62 -17.94 6.38
N ASP A 81 30.36 -17.18 7.17
CA ASP A 81 30.11 -16.87 8.58
C ASP A 81 29.90 -15.37 8.80
N GLU A 82 29.51 -14.97 10.02
CA GLU A 82 29.25 -13.58 10.42
C GLU A 82 30.51 -12.70 10.41
N TYR A 83 31.69 -13.32 10.51
CA TYR A 83 32.99 -12.62 10.51
C TYR A 83 33.63 -12.50 9.12
N ASP A 84 33.04 -13.14 8.10
CA ASP A 84 33.53 -13.03 6.73
C ASP A 84 33.33 -11.61 6.20
N ASP A 85 34.25 -11.19 5.33
CA ASP A 85 34.12 -9.88 4.72
C ASP A 85 32.88 -9.82 3.79
N PRO A 86 32.17 -8.67 3.72
CA PRO A 86 30.95 -8.55 2.93
C PRO A 86 31.10 -8.92 1.45
N HIS A 87 32.30 -8.75 0.86
CA HIS A 87 32.53 -9.07 -0.54
C HIS A 87 32.63 -10.58 -0.77
N THR A 88 33.33 -11.29 0.11
CA THR A 88 33.38 -12.76 0.13
C THR A 88 32.00 -13.35 0.35
N VAL A 89 31.22 -12.82 1.30
CA VAL A 89 29.83 -13.26 1.53
C VAL A 89 28.98 -13.09 0.27
N CYS A 90 29.03 -11.94 -0.40
CA CYS A 90 28.30 -11.71 -1.65
C CYS A 90 28.72 -12.69 -2.76
N THR A 91 30.02 -13.00 -2.85
CA THR A 91 30.55 -13.95 -3.84
C THR A 91 30.05 -15.37 -3.55
N ASN A 92 30.07 -15.79 -2.30
CA ASN A 92 29.60 -17.12 -1.89
C ASN A 92 28.08 -17.25 -2.05
N ILE A 93 27.30 -16.18 -1.85
CA ILE A 93 25.87 -16.14 -2.17
C ILE A 93 25.64 -16.44 -3.66
N LEU A 94 26.40 -15.83 -4.58
CA LEU A 94 26.26 -16.10 -6.02
C LEU A 94 26.55 -17.55 -6.38
N VAL A 95 27.55 -18.16 -5.76
CA VAL A 95 27.86 -19.59 -5.94
C VAL A 95 26.67 -20.45 -5.46
N ALA A 96 26.15 -20.17 -4.26
CA ALA A 96 25.01 -20.90 -3.71
C ALA A 96 23.74 -20.76 -4.56
N LEU A 97 23.51 -19.60 -5.18
CA LEU A 97 22.40 -19.37 -6.11
C LEU A 97 22.53 -20.21 -7.38
N LYS A 98 23.73 -20.24 -7.98
CA LYS A 98 24.01 -21.08 -9.16
C LYS A 98 23.81 -22.56 -8.85
N ASP A 99 24.30 -23.02 -7.70
CA ASP A 99 24.09 -24.40 -7.26
C ASP A 99 22.59 -24.69 -7.07
N ALA A 100 21.80 -23.71 -6.63
CA ALA A 100 20.34 -23.83 -6.45
C ALA A 100 19.55 -23.75 -7.77
N GLY A 101 20.23 -23.59 -8.91
CA GLY A 101 19.61 -23.46 -10.22
C GLY A 101 18.89 -22.12 -10.42
N LEU A 102 19.31 -21.07 -9.69
CA LEU A 102 18.79 -19.72 -9.82
C LEU A 102 19.74 -18.86 -10.67
N PRO A 103 19.20 -17.96 -11.53
CA PRO A 103 20.02 -17.07 -12.33
C PRO A 103 20.75 -16.04 -11.43
N ALA A 104 22.03 -15.84 -11.70
CA ALA A 104 22.92 -15.00 -10.89
C ALA A 104 23.82 -14.11 -11.78
N ASP A 105 23.20 -13.44 -12.76
CA ASP A 105 23.89 -12.65 -13.79
C ASP A 105 24.08 -11.19 -13.34
N PHE A 106 24.78 -11.00 -12.23
CA PHE A 106 25.11 -9.67 -11.73
C PHE A 106 26.38 -9.70 -10.87
N PRO A 107 27.10 -8.56 -10.76
CA PRO A 107 28.33 -8.51 -9.98
C PRO A 107 28.04 -8.55 -8.46
N PRO A 108 28.92 -9.18 -7.63
CA PRO A 108 28.72 -9.33 -6.18
C PRO A 108 28.44 -8.01 -5.45
N GLN A 109 29.02 -6.91 -5.93
CA GLN A 109 28.88 -5.57 -5.34
C GLN A 109 27.42 -5.10 -5.25
N ARG A 110 26.52 -5.62 -6.09
CA ARG A 110 25.09 -5.27 -6.05
C ARG A 110 24.34 -5.85 -4.85
N LEU A 111 24.91 -6.84 -4.17
CA LEU A 111 24.33 -7.42 -2.95
C LEU A 111 24.88 -6.79 -1.66
N LYS A 112 25.98 -6.03 -1.75
CA LYS A 112 26.68 -5.49 -0.58
C LYS A 112 25.83 -4.53 0.25
N THR A 113 24.80 -3.94 -0.35
CA THR A 113 23.84 -3.07 0.34
C THR A 113 22.85 -3.83 1.19
N GLY A 114 22.56 -5.10 0.90
CA GLY A 114 21.50 -5.87 1.57
C GLY A 114 20.07 -5.41 1.26
N TYR A 115 19.91 -4.45 0.35
CA TYR A 115 18.63 -3.91 -0.11
C TYR A 115 18.71 -3.48 -1.58
N GLY A 116 17.54 -3.27 -2.17
CA GLY A 116 17.33 -2.88 -3.56
C GLY A 116 16.87 -4.07 -4.42
N ASN A 117 16.60 -3.79 -5.69
CA ASN A 117 15.97 -4.74 -6.60
C ASN A 117 16.71 -6.09 -6.67
N THR A 118 18.04 -6.07 -6.76
CA THR A 118 18.84 -7.30 -6.86
C THR A 118 18.76 -8.15 -5.59
N ALA A 119 18.77 -7.54 -4.41
CA ALA A 119 18.62 -8.26 -3.15
C ALA A 119 17.22 -8.89 -3.04
N ALA A 120 16.17 -8.12 -3.40
CA ALA A 120 14.80 -8.62 -3.43
C ALA A 120 14.61 -9.78 -4.44
N MET A 121 15.22 -9.70 -5.63
CA MET A 121 15.20 -10.79 -6.63
C MET A 121 15.83 -12.07 -6.11
N VAL A 122 16.96 -11.96 -5.41
CA VAL A 122 17.63 -13.11 -4.80
C VAL A 122 16.74 -13.78 -3.75
N LEU A 123 16.14 -12.99 -2.85
CA LEU A 123 15.23 -13.51 -1.83
C LEU A 123 13.99 -14.15 -2.45
N HIS A 124 13.40 -13.51 -3.45
CA HIS A 124 12.22 -14.01 -4.16
C HIS A 124 12.50 -15.35 -4.84
N GLY A 125 13.62 -15.46 -5.56
CA GLY A 125 14.01 -16.71 -6.22
C GLY A 125 14.25 -17.86 -5.23
N LEU A 126 14.90 -17.58 -4.10
CA LEU A 126 15.10 -18.56 -3.04
C LEU A 126 13.79 -18.98 -2.38
N CYS A 127 12.91 -18.04 -2.04
CA CYS A 127 11.59 -18.34 -1.48
C CYS A 127 10.76 -19.21 -2.44
N GLY A 128 10.74 -18.86 -3.73
CA GLY A 128 10.07 -19.66 -4.75
C GLY A 128 10.60 -21.10 -4.81
N LYS A 129 11.93 -21.29 -4.79
CA LYS A 129 12.54 -22.63 -4.75
C LYS A 129 12.22 -23.41 -3.49
N VAL A 130 12.14 -22.74 -2.34
CA VAL A 130 11.75 -23.39 -1.08
C VAL A 130 10.28 -23.82 -1.16
N LEU A 131 9.38 -22.94 -1.62
CA LEU A 131 7.95 -23.24 -1.76
C LEU A 131 7.68 -24.36 -2.77
N GLU A 132 8.41 -24.40 -3.89
CA GLU A 132 8.37 -25.53 -4.83
C GLU A 132 8.71 -26.85 -4.15
N LYS A 133 9.71 -26.86 -3.27
CA LYS A 133 10.17 -28.05 -2.55
C LYS A 133 9.23 -28.47 -1.42
N THR A 134 8.54 -27.52 -0.78
CA THR A 134 7.50 -27.82 0.21
C THR A 134 6.19 -28.28 -0.44
N GLY A 135 6.09 -28.22 -1.77
CA GLY A 135 4.90 -28.60 -2.52
C GLY A 135 3.78 -27.55 -2.45
N PHE A 136 4.10 -26.33 -1.99
CA PHE A 136 3.13 -25.26 -1.94
C PHE A 136 2.79 -24.80 -3.36
N ARG A 137 1.50 -24.63 -3.65
CA ARG A 137 1.01 -24.03 -4.89
C ARG A 137 -0.01 -22.97 -4.54
N PHE A 138 0.11 -21.81 -5.19
CA PHE A 138 -0.98 -20.84 -5.18
C PHE A 138 -2.19 -21.50 -5.84
N LEU A 139 -3.31 -21.57 -5.12
CA LEU A 139 -4.54 -22.09 -5.65
C LEU A 139 -5.06 -21.13 -6.73
N GLU A 140 -5.48 -21.66 -7.87
CA GLU A 140 -6.20 -20.83 -8.84
C GLU A 140 -7.53 -20.38 -8.21
N PRO A 141 -7.92 -19.09 -8.36
CA PRO A 141 -9.21 -18.63 -7.88
C PRO A 141 -10.33 -19.42 -8.57
N ASP A 142 -11.22 -20.00 -7.78
CA ASP A 142 -12.37 -20.72 -8.30
C ASP A 142 -13.47 -19.72 -8.71
N PHE A 143 -13.57 -19.47 -10.02
CA PHE A 143 -14.58 -18.57 -10.59
C PHE A 143 -15.93 -19.25 -10.87
N SER A 144 -16.08 -20.55 -10.56
CA SER A 144 -17.35 -21.27 -10.79
C SER A 144 -18.53 -20.69 -10.01
N VAL A 145 -18.27 -19.92 -8.96
CA VAL A 145 -19.28 -19.18 -8.19
C VAL A 145 -19.82 -17.96 -8.96
N LEU A 146 -19.06 -17.38 -9.89
CA LEU A 146 -19.49 -16.22 -10.67
C LEU A 146 -20.31 -16.60 -11.91
N ASP A 147 -20.17 -17.83 -12.40
CA ASP A 147 -20.89 -18.36 -13.57
C ASP A 147 -22.29 -18.91 -13.21
N GLN A 148 -22.60 -19.01 -11.91
CA GLN A 148 -23.94 -19.33 -11.44
C GLN A 148 -24.84 -18.09 -11.56
N GLY A 149 -25.35 -17.90 -12.80
CA GLY A 149 -26.24 -16.86 -13.28
C GLY A 149 -27.07 -16.12 -12.23
N GLN A 150 -26.57 -14.98 -11.80
CA GLN A 150 -27.44 -13.85 -11.46
C GLN A 150 -27.80 -13.16 -12.79
N PRO A 151 -29.08 -13.14 -13.21
CA PRO A 151 -29.48 -12.28 -14.31
C PRO A 151 -29.14 -10.85 -13.91
N ARG A 152 -28.46 -10.11 -14.79
CA ARG A 152 -28.27 -8.67 -14.63
C ARG A 152 -29.65 -8.02 -14.69
N THR A 153 -30.34 -7.90 -13.57
CA THR A 153 -31.54 -7.07 -13.46
C THR A 153 -31.09 -5.63 -13.44
N ASP A 154 -31.13 -4.99 -14.60
CA ASP A 154 -31.46 -3.59 -14.89
C ASP A 154 -31.43 -2.63 -13.67
N PHE A 155 -30.25 -2.46 -13.06
CA PHE A 155 -30.03 -1.56 -11.92
C PHE A 155 -30.04 -0.07 -12.33
N GLU A 156 -30.17 0.21 -13.63
CA GLU A 156 -30.08 1.55 -14.21
C GLU A 156 -31.43 2.30 -14.19
N ASN A 157 -32.56 1.60 -14.00
CA ASN A 157 -33.90 2.21 -14.09
C ASN A 157 -34.55 2.58 -12.74
N SER A 158 -33.93 2.31 -11.59
CA SER A 158 -34.56 2.52 -10.27
C SER A 158 -34.04 3.73 -9.49
N MET A 159 -33.01 4.44 -9.98
CA MET A 159 -32.37 5.56 -9.25
C MET A 159 -32.74 6.94 -9.83
N GLY A 160 -33.86 7.03 -10.56
CA GLY A 160 -34.27 8.23 -11.29
C GLY A 160 -35.44 9.03 -10.70
N ASP A 161 -36.21 8.48 -9.74
CA ASP A 161 -37.55 9.02 -9.42
C ASP A 161 -37.80 9.32 -7.93
N GLU A 162 -36.82 9.10 -7.04
CA GLU A 162 -37.03 9.23 -5.57
C GLU A 162 -36.23 10.37 -4.91
N LEU A 163 -35.59 11.28 -5.67
CA LEU A 163 -34.70 12.33 -5.13
C LEU A 163 -35.26 13.76 -5.19
N GLU A 164 -36.54 13.97 -5.53
CA GLU A 164 -37.10 15.33 -5.70
C GLU A 164 -38.08 15.82 -4.62
N GLU A 165 -38.37 15.07 -3.55
CA GLU A 165 -39.41 15.50 -2.60
C GLU A 165 -39.04 15.31 -1.12
N GLU A 166 -37.99 15.96 -0.62
CA GLU A 166 -37.89 16.31 0.81
C GLU A 166 -36.78 17.36 1.09
N VAL A 167 -37.09 18.63 0.85
CA VAL A 167 -36.34 19.75 1.42
C VAL A 167 -37.32 20.87 1.74
N GLU A 168 -38.04 20.73 2.87
CA GLU A 168 -38.65 21.87 3.55
C GLU A 168 -38.84 21.58 5.05
N ASP A 169 -38.36 22.52 5.86
CA ASP A 169 -38.60 22.73 7.29
C ASP A 169 -38.12 21.70 8.33
N ALA A 170 -36.96 22.00 8.93
CA ALA A 170 -36.75 21.82 10.37
C ALA A 170 -35.77 22.88 10.91
N VAL A 171 -36.28 24.09 11.15
CA VAL A 171 -35.74 24.97 12.19
C VAL A 171 -36.39 24.57 13.51
N SER A 172 -35.62 24.07 14.47
CA SER A 172 -36.04 24.03 15.88
C SER A 172 -34.87 24.32 16.80
N ASP A 173 -35.20 25.18 17.75
CA ASP A 173 -34.39 25.92 18.70
C ASP A 173 -33.91 25.07 19.89
N GLY A 174 -32.84 25.54 20.54
CA GLY A 174 -32.67 25.56 22.00
C GLY A 174 -32.58 24.28 22.84
N GLU A 175 -31.35 24.01 23.29
CA GLU A 175 -30.94 23.74 24.70
C GLU A 175 -31.40 22.48 25.49
N ASP A 176 -30.43 22.01 26.29
CA ASP A 176 -30.47 21.12 27.46
C ASP A 176 -30.72 19.60 27.24
N ASP A 177 -30.20 18.70 28.08
CA ASP A 177 -28.96 18.56 28.83
C ASP A 177 -28.98 17.09 29.34
N ALA A 178 -27.82 16.51 29.60
CA ALA A 178 -27.59 15.38 30.52
C ALA A 178 -28.21 13.97 30.28
N GLU A 179 -27.39 12.98 30.66
CA GLU A 179 -27.73 11.58 31.00
C GLU A 179 -28.17 10.60 29.90
N TYR A 180 -27.21 9.87 29.32
CA TYR A 180 -27.43 8.44 29.06
C TYR A 180 -26.12 7.63 29.07
N PHE A 181 -25.59 7.41 30.28
CA PHE A 181 -24.61 6.36 30.53
C PHE A 181 -25.30 5.21 31.27
N GLY A 182 -25.36 4.04 30.64
CA GLY A 182 -25.46 2.75 31.34
C GLY A 182 -26.82 2.06 31.30
N ALA A 183 -26.89 0.94 30.59
CA ALA A 183 -27.33 -0.33 31.16
C ALA A 183 -27.32 -1.43 30.08
N ALA A 184 -26.24 -2.21 30.08
CA ALA A 184 -26.33 -3.60 29.69
C ALA A 184 -27.21 -4.33 30.72
N ALA A 185 -28.40 -4.79 30.33
CA ALA A 185 -29.08 -5.98 30.86
C ALA A 185 -30.52 -6.11 30.31
N ALA A 186 -30.74 -6.98 29.33
CA ALA A 186 -31.91 -7.88 29.26
C ALA A 186 -31.81 -8.78 28.02
N GLY A 187 -32.01 -10.08 28.25
CA GLY A 187 -32.01 -11.14 27.23
C GLY A 187 -33.26 -11.16 26.33
N PRO A 188 -33.44 -12.26 25.56
CA PRO A 188 -33.99 -12.20 24.20
C PRO A 188 -35.51 -12.37 24.18
N SER A 189 -36.21 -11.45 23.49
CA SER A 189 -37.61 -11.65 23.13
C SER A 189 -37.74 -12.16 21.70
N ARG A 190 -38.43 -13.28 21.60
CA ARG A 190 -38.63 -14.13 20.44
C ARG A 190 -39.90 -13.70 19.71
N GLY A 191 -39.77 -13.40 18.42
CA GLY A 191 -40.82 -13.55 17.41
C GLY A 191 -41.59 -12.29 17.05
N GLU A 192 -41.37 -11.81 15.82
CA GLU A 192 -42.45 -11.74 14.81
C GLU A 192 -41.84 -11.71 13.41
N SER A 193 -42.38 -12.59 12.56
CA SER A 193 -41.86 -12.96 11.26
C SER A 193 -41.98 -11.82 10.25
N PHE A 194 -40.86 -11.27 9.80
CA PHE A 194 -40.81 -10.54 8.54
C PHE A 194 -40.80 -11.54 7.38
N SER A 195 -41.66 -11.25 6.40
CA SER A 195 -41.95 -12.05 5.22
C SER A 195 -40.68 -12.50 4.48
N ASN A 196 -40.64 -13.81 4.24
CA ASN A 196 -39.52 -14.57 3.72
C ASN A 196 -39.33 -14.42 2.19
N GLY A 197 -39.50 -13.22 1.63
CA GLY A 197 -39.58 -13.00 0.17
C GLY A 197 -38.55 -12.06 -0.45
N LEU A 198 -37.76 -11.31 0.34
CA LEU A 198 -36.86 -10.26 -0.18
C LEU A 198 -35.39 -10.43 0.28
N LEU A 199 -35.05 -11.57 0.87
CA LEU A 199 -33.70 -11.83 1.43
C LEU A 199 -32.96 -12.95 0.70
N GLU A 200 -33.56 -13.59 -0.30
CA GLU A 200 -32.94 -14.74 -1.00
C GLU A 200 -31.95 -14.35 -2.10
N GLU A 201 -31.90 -13.07 -2.52
CA GLU A 201 -31.13 -12.66 -3.71
C GLU A 201 -29.83 -11.88 -3.43
N LYS A 202 -29.39 -11.84 -2.17
CA LYS A 202 -27.99 -11.56 -1.85
C LYS A 202 -27.43 -12.83 -1.27
N GLN A 203 -26.79 -13.65 -2.11
CA GLN A 203 -25.96 -14.75 -1.66
C GLN A 203 -24.79 -14.16 -0.85
N ILE A 204 -25.05 -13.90 0.43
CA ILE A 204 -24.06 -13.56 1.43
C ILE A 204 -23.01 -14.66 1.33
N VAL A 205 -21.78 -14.28 0.98
CA VAL A 205 -20.62 -15.17 1.02
C VAL A 205 -20.56 -15.76 2.44
N ARG A 206 -21.05 -16.98 2.60
CA ARG A 206 -21.04 -17.65 3.91
C ARG A 206 -19.66 -18.25 4.07
N SER A 207 -18.92 -17.79 5.08
CA SER A 207 -17.66 -18.45 5.45
C SER A 207 -17.95 -19.90 5.80
N THR A 208 -17.27 -20.83 5.14
CA THR A 208 -17.26 -22.26 5.50
C THR A 208 -16.62 -22.51 6.87
N VAL A 209 -16.02 -21.48 7.46
CA VAL A 209 -15.41 -21.50 8.80
C VAL A 209 -16.50 -21.40 9.86
N LYS A 210 -16.53 -22.36 10.79
CA LYS A 210 -17.45 -22.32 11.93
C LYS A 210 -17.10 -21.14 12.84
N PRO A 211 -18.08 -20.47 13.46
CA PRO A 211 -17.83 -19.35 14.37
C PRO A 211 -16.85 -19.69 15.51
N GLU A 212 -16.85 -20.94 15.96
CA GLU A 212 -15.97 -21.45 17.01
C GLU A 212 -14.52 -21.55 16.55
N ASP A 213 -14.29 -22.06 15.32
CA ASP A 213 -12.96 -22.18 14.73
C ASP A 213 -12.36 -20.80 14.46
N TRP A 214 -13.22 -19.86 14.01
CA TRP A 214 -12.83 -18.46 13.85
C TRP A 214 -12.46 -17.80 15.18
N ARG A 215 -13.22 -18.06 16.25
CA ARG A 215 -12.96 -17.52 17.58
C ARG A 215 -11.62 -18.02 18.14
N VAL A 216 -11.33 -19.31 17.98
CA VAL A 216 -10.05 -19.92 18.38
C VAL A 216 -8.90 -19.32 17.57
N GLU A 217 -9.10 -19.12 16.26
CA GLU A 217 -8.11 -18.49 15.40
C GLU A 217 -7.87 -17.02 15.78
N CYS A 218 -8.93 -16.25 16.09
CA CYS A 218 -8.85 -14.88 16.60
C CYS A 218 -8.12 -14.80 17.95
N GLU A 219 -8.36 -15.72 18.88
CA GLU A 219 -7.63 -15.80 20.14
C GLU A 219 -6.15 -16.17 19.91
N ARG A 220 -5.89 -17.09 18.98
CA ARG A 220 -4.53 -17.48 18.59
C ARG A 220 -3.77 -16.31 17.98
N VAL A 221 -4.38 -15.48 17.14
CA VAL A 221 -3.71 -14.31 16.53
C VAL A 221 -3.82 -13.03 17.36
N SER A 222 -4.61 -13.01 18.44
CA SER A 222 -4.84 -11.81 19.26
C SER A 222 -3.55 -11.21 19.80
N HIS A 223 -2.60 -12.02 20.24
CA HIS A 223 -1.30 -11.54 20.73
C HIS A 223 -0.41 -10.99 19.59
N ARG A 224 -0.63 -11.42 18.35
CA ARG A 224 0.08 -10.94 17.15
C ARG A 224 -0.49 -9.61 16.67
N LEU A 225 -1.81 -9.44 16.76
CA LEU A 225 -2.51 -8.20 16.43
C LEU A 225 -2.32 -7.10 17.49
N ARG A 226 -2.03 -7.48 18.74
CA ARG A 226 -1.83 -6.53 19.86
C ARG A 226 -0.64 -5.59 19.67
N LYS A 227 0.28 -5.89 18.74
CA LYS A 227 1.41 -5.01 18.39
C LYS A 227 1.02 -3.82 17.52
N ILE A 228 -0.16 -3.86 16.90
CA ILE A 228 -0.76 -2.71 16.23
C ILE A 228 -1.64 -2.05 17.29
N GLY A 229 -1.08 -1.11 18.04
CA GLY A 229 -1.82 -0.42 19.09
C GLY A 229 -3.13 0.16 18.53
N PRO A 230 -4.27 0.03 19.24
CA PRO A 230 -5.60 0.45 18.78
C PRO A 230 -5.76 1.97 18.50
N GLY A 231 -4.66 2.74 18.56
CA GLY A 231 -4.64 4.18 18.29
C GLY A 231 -3.86 4.62 17.05
N LEU A 232 -2.98 3.79 16.46
CA LEU A 232 -2.12 4.22 15.34
C LEU A 232 -2.79 4.02 13.98
N VAL A 233 -3.29 2.82 13.68
CA VAL A 233 -3.74 2.47 12.32
C VAL A 233 -5.19 2.90 12.05
N ASP A 234 -6.07 2.90 13.06
CA ASP A 234 -7.50 3.17 12.85
C ASP A 234 -7.83 4.67 12.65
N ARG A 235 -6.88 5.55 13.01
CA ARG A 235 -7.01 7.01 12.90
C ARG A 235 -6.25 7.61 11.72
N GLU A 236 -5.12 7.05 11.31
CA GLU A 236 -4.26 7.67 10.29
C GLU A 236 -4.93 7.73 8.92
N TRP A 237 -5.50 6.63 8.40
CA TRP A 237 -6.14 6.66 7.07
C TRP A 237 -7.40 7.52 7.03
N ARG A 238 -8.20 7.52 8.12
CA ARG A 238 -9.37 8.40 8.24
C ARG A 238 -8.96 9.86 8.33
N SER A 239 -7.92 10.16 9.09
CA SER A 239 -7.36 11.52 9.17
C SER A 239 -6.81 11.96 7.82
N HIS A 240 -6.14 11.08 7.08
CA HIS A 240 -5.65 11.40 5.73
C HIS A 240 -6.75 11.55 4.70
N LEU A 241 -7.83 10.76 4.79
CA LEU A 241 -9.02 10.92 3.96
C LEU A 241 -9.70 12.26 4.23
N MET A 242 -9.90 12.59 5.51
CA MET A 242 -10.48 13.87 5.94
C MET A 242 -9.60 15.06 5.53
N GLN A 243 -8.27 14.95 5.66
CA GLN A 243 -7.34 15.96 5.16
C GLN A 243 -7.42 16.11 3.64
N THR A 244 -7.49 15.01 2.89
CA THR A 244 -7.62 15.06 1.43
C THR A 244 -8.92 15.73 1.01
N GLN A 245 -10.03 15.44 1.70
CA GLN A 245 -11.32 16.13 1.48
C GLN A 245 -11.21 17.63 1.78
N GLN A 246 -10.61 18.01 2.92
CA GLN A 246 -10.38 19.42 3.26
C GLN A 246 -9.50 20.14 2.22
N TYR A 247 -8.44 19.50 1.73
CA TYR A 247 -7.60 20.08 0.68
C TYR A 247 -8.34 20.19 -0.65
N HIS A 248 -9.22 19.23 -0.96
CA HIS A 248 -10.06 19.27 -2.15
C HIS A 248 -11.03 20.47 -2.10
N ASP A 249 -11.68 20.69 -0.96
CA ASP A 249 -12.59 21.82 -0.75
C ASP A 249 -11.85 23.16 -0.80
N LEU A 250 -10.69 23.24 -0.12
CA LEU A 250 -9.84 24.41 -0.15
C LEU A 250 -9.37 24.72 -1.59
N PHE A 251 -8.94 23.70 -2.34
CA PHE A 251 -8.53 23.84 -3.73
C PHE A 251 -9.69 24.37 -4.58
N ASN A 252 -10.88 23.79 -4.48
CA ASN A 252 -12.06 24.22 -5.24
C ASN A 252 -12.50 25.65 -4.89
N SER A 253 -12.26 26.10 -3.66
CA SER A 253 -12.54 27.49 -3.26
C SER A 253 -11.52 28.49 -3.81
N GLN A 254 -10.23 28.15 -3.82
CA GLN A 254 -9.14 29.08 -4.19
C GLN A 254 -8.83 29.06 -5.69
N PHE A 255 -8.99 27.92 -6.35
CA PHE A 255 -8.64 27.73 -7.75
C PHE A 255 -9.38 28.67 -8.71
N PRO A 256 -10.69 28.94 -8.58
CA PRO A 256 -11.40 29.88 -9.45
C PRO A 256 -10.80 31.30 -9.37
N THR A 257 -10.44 31.75 -8.17
CA THR A 257 -9.86 33.07 -7.94
C THR A 257 -8.47 33.20 -8.57
N VAL A 258 -7.60 32.22 -8.35
CA VAL A 258 -6.26 32.19 -8.95
C VAL A 258 -6.35 32.11 -10.47
N LYS A 259 -7.26 31.28 -10.99
CA LYS A 259 -7.53 31.18 -12.43
C LYS A 259 -7.98 32.52 -13.01
N ALA A 260 -8.92 33.22 -12.35
CA ALA A 260 -9.38 34.53 -12.79
C ALA A 260 -8.23 35.55 -12.83
N GLN A 261 -7.39 35.60 -11.80
CA GLN A 261 -6.22 36.48 -11.76
C GLN A 261 -5.23 36.17 -12.90
N LEU A 262 -4.93 34.89 -13.14
CA LEU A 262 -4.03 34.49 -14.22
C LEU A 262 -4.60 34.82 -15.60
N THR A 263 -5.90 34.61 -15.82
CA THR A 263 -6.55 34.99 -17.08
C THR A 263 -6.53 36.49 -17.32
N LYS A 264 -6.66 37.30 -16.27
CA LYS A 264 -6.57 38.75 -16.37
C LYS A 264 -5.15 39.20 -16.76
N LEU A 265 -4.13 38.63 -16.12
CA LEU A 265 -2.72 38.91 -16.45
C LEU A 265 -2.39 38.49 -17.88
N SER A 266 -2.87 37.33 -18.33
CA SER A 266 -2.72 36.88 -19.72
C SER A 266 -3.33 37.89 -20.70
N ALA A 267 -4.56 38.35 -20.45
CA ALA A 267 -5.23 39.31 -21.32
C ALA A 267 -4.51 40.66 -21.37
N GLU A 268 -3.95 41.11 -20.24
CA GLU A 268 -3.16 42.34 -20.16
C GLU A 268 -1.82 42.21 -20.89
N LEU A 269 -1.14 41.07 -20.75
CA LEU A 269 0.08 40.76 -21.50
C LEU A 269 -0.19 40.74 -23.01
N ASP A 270 -1.25 40.06 -23.46
CA ASP A 270 -1.65 39.99 -24.87
C ASP A 270 -2.00 41.37 -25.43
N LYS A 271 -2.58 42.26 -24.62
CA LYS A 271 -2.84 43.63 -25.00
C LYS A 271 -1.52 44.40 -25.17
N SER A 272 -0.62 44.31 -24.20
CA SER A 272 0.69 44.98 -24.26
C SER A 272 1.54 44.49 -25.44
N LEU A 273 1.50 43.19 -25.73
CA LEU A 273 2.21 42.60 -26.86
C LEU A 273 1.65 43.13 -28.18
N ARG A 274 0.32 43.22 -28.32
CA ARG A 274 -0.32 43.81 -29.51
C ARG A 274 0.06 45.28 -29.69
N GLU A 275 0.10 46.07 -28.62
CA GLU A 275 0.53 47.47 -28.69
C GLU A 275 2.01 47.60 -29.10
N ILE A 276 2.88 46.71 -28.63
CA ILE A 276 4.30 46.68 -29.02
C ILE A 276 4.41 46.31 -30.51
N VAL A 277 3.72 45.26 -30.96
CA VAL A 277 3.73 44.82 -32.35
C VAL A 277 3.20 45.92 -33.28
N GLU A 278 2.11 46.60 -32.90
CA GLU A 278 1.57 47.73 -33.69
C GLU A 278 2.58 48.88 -33.78
N LYS A 279 3.24 49.24 -32.66
CA LYS A 279 4.31 50.26 -32.67
C LYS A 279 5.50 49.82 -33.50
N GLU A 280 5.93 48.57 -33.41
CA GLU A 280 7.00 48.01 -34.23
C GLU A 280 6.64 48.05 -35.72
N GLU A 281 5.41 47.72 -36.08
CA GLU A 281 4.93 47.78 -37.46
C GLU A 281 4.90 49.22 -38.00
N ILE A 282 4.44 50.18 -37.19
CA ILE A 282 4.46 51.60 -37.54
C ILE A 282 5.91 52.09 -37.71
N ILE A 283 6.79 51.71 -36.79
CA ILE A 283 8.22 52.06 -36.85
C ILE A 283 8.87 51.46 -38.10
N GLY A 284 8.61 50.18 -38.40
CA GLY A 284 9.08 49.52 -39.62
C GLY A 284 8.63 50.26 -40.87
N ARG A 285 7.34 50.61 -40.97
CA ARG A 285 6.80 51.41 -42.08
C ARG A 285 7.43 52.81 -42.19
N LEU A 286 7.79 53.45 -41.09
CA LEU A 286 8.46 54.75 -41.09
C LEU A 286 9.93 54.67 -41.53
N PHE A 287 10.61 53.56 -41.22
CA PHE A 287 11.98 53.33 -41.66
C PHE A 287 12.04 52.86 -43.13
N ASP A 288 11.10 52.02 -43.58
CA ASP A 288 11.02 51.57 -44.97
C ASP A 288 10.68 52.72 -45.94
N ASN A 289 9.91 53.74 -45.51
CA ASN A 289 9.62 54.93 -46.32
C ASN A 289 10.76 55.97 -46.37
N LYS A 290 11.87 55.75 -45.65
CA LYS A 290 13.04 56.65 -45.63
C LYS A 290 14.27 56.08 -46.36
N ALA A 291 14.16 54.87 -46.90
CA ALA A 291 15.15 54.26 -47.81
C ALA A 291 14.71 54.43 -49.27
#